data_AF-A0A6I9M147-F1
#
_entry.id   AF-A0A6I9M147-F1
#
_cell.length_a   1.000
_cell.length_b   1.000
_cell.length_c   1.000
_cell.angle_alpha   90.00
_cell.angle_beta   90.00
_cell.angle_gamma   90.00
#
_symmetry.space_group_name_H-M   'P 1'
#
loop_
_entity.id
_entity.type
_entity.pdbx_description
1 polymer ?
#
loop_
_entity_poly.entity_id
_entity_poly.type
_entity_poly.pdbx_seq_one_letter_code
_entity_poly.pdbx_strand_id
1 'polypeptide(L)'
;MGPWPYLARAALLLVFLGVCTVRSDTPANCTYPDLLGTWVFQVGPRGPRSHVNCSVMEPTEGNVHVVVHLKKLDTAYDEFGNSGHFTLIYNQGFEIVLNDYKWFAFFKDVTDFISQLFMQLGTVGIYDLPHLKNKLVIK
;
A
#
# COMPACT_ATOMS: atom_id res chain seq x y z
N MET A 1 -9.67 3.01 56.73
CA MET A 1 -9.57 2.30 55.43
C MET A 1 -9.04 3.29 54.42
N GLY A 2 -7.75 3.24 54.08
CA GLY A 2 -7.11 4.23 53.22
C GLY A 2 -7.45 4.04 51.73
N PRO A 3 -7.33 5.08 50.89
CA PRO A 3 -7.69 5.04 49.46
C PRO A 3 -6.72 4.24 48.58
N TRP A 4 -5.67 3.67 49.19
CA TRP A 4 -4.59 2.90 48.56
C TRP A 4 -5.03 1.79 47.57
N PRO A 5 -6.05 0.95 47.86
CA PRO A 5 -6.42 -0.13 46.93
C PRO A 5 -7.16 0.39 45.69
N TYR A 6 -7.81 1.56 45.76
CA TYR A 6 -8.52 2.15 44.62
C TYR A 6 -7.56 2.80 43.63
N LEU A 7 -6.52 3.47 44.13
CA LEU A 7 -5.45 4.03 43.31
C LEU A 7 -4.64 2.93 42.61
N ALA A 8 -4.33 1.84 43.32
CA ALA A 8 -3.64 0.69 42.73
C ALA A 8 -4.48 0.03 41.61
N ARG A 9 -5.79 -0.11 41.80
CA ARG A 9 -6.71 -0.64 40.77
C ARG A 9 -6.84 0.30 39.58
N ALA A 10 -6.94 1.61 39.81
CA ALA A 10 -7.01 2.60 38.74
C ALA A 10 -5.70 2.62 37.91
N ALA A 11 -4.54 2.56 38.56
CA ALA A 11 -3.25 2.46 37.90
C ALA A 11 -3.12 1.16 37.07
N LEU A 12 -3.59 0.04 37.60
CA LEU A 12 -3.60 -1.23 36.87
C LEU A 12 -4.48 -1.16 35.61
N LEU A 13 -5.69 -0.58 35.71
CA LEU A 13 -6.60 -0.40 34.57
C LEU A 13 -6.01 0.54 33.51
N LEU A 14 -5.32 1.61 33.91
CA LEU A 14 -4.61 2.52 33.01
C LEU A 14 -3.48 1.81 32.25
N VAL A 15 -2.74 0.91 32.91
CA VAL A 15 -1.69 0.10 32.26
C VAL A 15 -2.29 -0.85 31.23
N PHE A 16 -3.43 -1.49 31.52
CA PHE A 16 -4.10 -2.38 30.56
C PHE A 16 -4.75 -1.62 29.38
N LEU A 17 -5.19 -0.38 29.56
CA LEU A 17 -5.71 0.48 28.49
C LEU A 17 -4.61 1.06 27.59
N GLY A 18 -3.36 1.11 28.07
CA GLY A 18 -2.23 1.73 27.35
C GLY A 18 -1.51 0.83 26.33
N VAL A 19 -1.79 -0.49 26.30
CA VAL A 19 -1.11 -1.44 25.40
C VAL A 19 -1.91 -1.66 24.11
N CYS A 20 -2.26 -0.59 23.42
CA CYS A 20 -2.69 -0.67 22.02
C CYS A 20 -1.52 -0.24 21.15
N THR A 21 -0.72 -1.20 20.68
CA THR A 21 0.27 -0.94 19.63
C THR A 21 -0.47 -0.75 18.31
N VAL A 22 -0.85 0.49 18.00
CA VAL A 22 -1.38 0.83 16.67
C VAL A 22 -0.19 0.90 15.72
N ARG A 23 0.03 -0.16 14.94
CA ARG A 23 0.92 -0.07 13.77
C ARG A 23 0.19 0.74 12.71
N SER A 24 0.63 1.98 12.54
CA SER A 24 0.05 2.90 11.57
C SER A 24 0.68 2.74 10.17
N ASP A 25 1.86 2.11 10.10
CA ASP A 25 2.57 1.87 8.86
C ASP A 25 2.34 0.44 8.34
N THR A 26 2.29 0.31 7.03
CA THR A 26 2.40 -1.01 6.38
C THR A 26 3.84 -1.52 6.54
N PRO A 27 4.06 -2.84 6.56
CA PRO A 27 5.42 -3.37 6.71
C PRO A 27 6.26 -3.27 5.42
N ALA A 28 5.73 -2.67 4.35
CA ALA A 28 6.47 -2.36 3.14
C ALA A 28 7.61 -1.36 3.39
N ASN A 29 8.73 -1.55 2.70
CA ASN A 29 9.91 -0.67 2.75
C ASN A 29 10.53 -0.51 1.36
N CYS A 30 9.74 -0.03 0.40
CA CYS A 30 10.15 0.14 -0.99
C CYS A 30 10.89 1.47 -1.21
N THR A 31 11.80 1.49 -2.17
CA THR A 31 12.60 2.67 -2.50
C THR A 31 12.12 3.38 -3.77
N TYR A 32 12.55 4.62 -3.98
CA TYR A 32 12.20 5.38 -5.19
C TYR A 32 12.60 4.68 -6.50
N PRO A 33 13.79 4.07 -6.64
CA PRO A 33 14.12 3.25 -7.81
C PRO A 33 13.17 2.06 -8.05
N ASP A 34 12.57 1.50 -7.00
CA ASP A 34 11.61 0.40 -7.13
C ASP A 34 10.29 0.85 -7.76
N LEU A 35 9.93 2.13 -7.58
CA LEU A 35 8.73 2.75 -8.16
C LEU A 35 8.89 3.04 -9.67
N LEU A 36 10.11 3.27 -10.15
CA LEU A 36 10.34 3.63 -11.55
C LEU A 36 10.05 2.47 -12.51
N GLY A 37 9.58 2.81 -13.71
CA GLY A 37 9.32 1.86 -14.78
C GLY A 37 7.85 1.83 -15.21
N THR A 38 7.46 0.72 -15.84
CA THR A 38 6.11 0.54 -16.39
C THR A 38 5.23 -0.22 -15.40
N TRP A 39 4.04 0.31 -15.14
CA TRP A 39 3.02 -0.26 -14.29
C TRP A 39 1.77 -0.61 -15.10
N VAL A 40 1.16 -1.74 -14.74
CA VAL A 40 -0.12 -2.18 -15.32
C VAL A 40 -1.15 -2.23 -14.20
N PHE A 41 -2.11 -1.31 -14.24
CA PHE A 41 -3.24 -1.25 -13.32
C PHE A 41 -4.40 -2.06 -13.88
N GLN A 42 -4.85 -3.05 -13.13
CA GLN A 42 -6.12 -3.72 -13.35
C GLN A 42 -7.19 -2.90 -12.63
N VAL A 43 -8.14 -2.36 -13.37
CA VAL A 43 -9.15 -1.45 -12.82
C VAL A 43 -10.49 -2.15 -12.69
N GLY A 44 -11.07 -2.12 -11.49
CA GLY A 44 -12.39 -2.66 -11.19
C GLY A 44 -13.54 -1.82 -11.77
N PRO A 45 -14.79 -2.26 -11.59
CA PRO A 45 -15.95 -1.55 -12.10
C PRO A 45 -16.09 -0.16 -11.45
N ARG A 46 -16.32 0.83 -12.31
CA ARG A 46 -16.40 2.25 -11.95
C ARG A 46 -17.69 2.53 -11.16
N GLY A 47 -17.55 2.87 -9.87
CA GLY A 47 -18.67 3.17 -8.97
C GLY A 47 -18.59 4.57 -8.34
N PRO A 48 -19.64 5.01 -7.62
CA PRO A 48 -19.62 6.27 -6.87
C PRO A 48 -18.53 6.28 -5.79
N ARG A 49 -17.76 7.38 -5.78
CA ARG A 49 -16.37 7.47 -5.28
C ARG A 49 -16.16 7.25 -3.77
N SER A 50 -17.17 7.46 -2.92
CA SER A 50 -16.98 7.51 -1.45
C SER A 50 -17.34 6.24 -0.70
N HIS A 51 -18.09 5.31 -1.31
CA HIS A 51 -18.57 4.10 -0.64
C HIS A 51 -18.04 2.81 -1.28
N VAL A 52 -17.02 2.91 -2.13
CA VAL A 52 -16.41 1.75 -2.76
C VAL A 52 -15.55 1.00 -1.74
N ASN A 53 -15.88 -0.25 -1.48
CA ASN A 53 -15.07 -1.12 -0.65
C ASN A 53 -14.00 -1.80 -1.53
N CYS A 54 -12.78 -1.26 -1.50
CA CYS A 54 -11.64 -1.81 -2.24
C CYS A 54 -11.05 -3.09 -1.60
N SER A 55 -11.50 -3.48 -0.40
CA SER A 55 -11.08 -4.72 0.25
C SER A 55 -11.76 -5.97 -0.35
N VAL A 56 -12.92 -5.80 -0.97
CA VAL A 56 -13.62 -6.88 -1.67
C VAL A 56 -13.57 -6.61 -3.16
N MET A 57 -12.67 -7.33 -3.82
CA MET A 57 -12.51 -7.23 -5.27
C MET A 57 -13.54 -8.13 -5.95
N GLU A 58 -14.56 -7.52 -6.53
CA GLU A 58 -15.53 -8.26 -7.36
C GLU A 58 -14.87 -8.72 -8.66
N PRO A 59 -15.17 -9.94 -9.14
CA PRO A 59 -14.69 -10.42 -10.42
C PRO A 59 -15.05 -9.40 -11.51
N THR A 60 -14.03 -8.80 -12.12
CA THR A 60 -14.27 -7.79 -13.16
C THR A 60 -14.60 -8.53 -14.45
N GLU A 61 -15.81 -8.36 -14.97
CA GLU A 61 -16.29 -9.04 -16.19
C GLU A 61 -15.65 -8.49 -17.49
N GLY A 62 -14.71 -7.56 -17.36
CA GLY A 62 -13.83 -7.11 -18.43
C GLY A 62 -12.57 -6.54 -17.82
N ASN A 63 -11.42 -7.17 -18.06
CA ASN A 63 -10.14 -6.72 -17.51
C ASN A 63 -9.76 -5.35 -18.11
N VAL A 64 -10.17 -4.25 -17.48
CA VAL A 64 -9.72 -2.92 -17.88
C VAL A 64 -8.30 -2.75 -17.37
N HIS A 65 -7.36 -2.66 -18.30
CA HIS A 65 -5.95 -2.44 -18.01
C HIS A 65 -5.56 -1.02 -18.35
N VAL A 66 -4.87 -0.34 -17.44
CA VAL A 66 -4.26 0.97 -17.68
C VAL A 66 -2.75 0.82 -17.53
N VAL A 67 -2.01 1.18 -18.57
CA VAL A 67 -0.54 1.16 -18.55
C VAL A 67 -0.05 2.57 -18.26
N VAL A 68 0.83 2.70 -17.26
CA VAL A 68 1.42 3.97 -16.86
C VAL A 68 2.94 3.81 -16.74
N HIS A 69 3.68 4.78 -17.25
CA HIS A 69 5.13 4.81 -17.19
C HIS A 69 5.59 5.92 -16.24
N LEU A 70 6.46 5.56 -15.30
CA LEU A 70 7.01 6.46 -14.29
C LEU A 70 8.50 6.69 -14.56
N LYS A 71 8.85 7.94 -14.84
CA LYS A 71 10.21 8.36 -15.19
C LYS A 71 10.71 9.42 -14.21
N LYS A 72 11.97 9.28 -13.80
CA LYS A 72 12.66 10.27 -12.97
C LYS A 72 12.55 11.68 -13.59
N LEU A 73 12.30 12.75 -12.82
CA LEU A 73 12.19 12.86 -11.35
C LEU A 73 10.80 12.61 -10.77
N ASP A 74 9.75 12.89 -11.52
CA ASP A 74 8.36 12.83 -11.06
C ASP A 74 7.39 12.73 -12.24
N THR A 75 7.85 12.39 -13.45
CA THR A 75 7.02 12.38 -14.67
C THR A 75 6.27 11.06 -14.82
N ALA A 76 4.94 11.15 -14.93
CA ALA A 76 4.08 10.03 -15.33
C ALA A 76 3.54 10.25 -16.74
N TYR A 77 3.43 9.21 -17.54
CA TYR A 77 2.79 9.27 -18.86
C TYR A 77 2.11 7.95 -19.24
N ASP A 78 1.11 8.02 -20.13
CA ASP A 78 0.38 6.86 -20.65
C ASP A 78 0.69 6.60 -22.13
N GLU A 79 0.08 5.55 -22.69
CA GLU A 79 0.22 5.17 -24.11
C GLU A 79 -0.48 6.14 -25.08
N PHE A 80 -1.32 7.04 -24.56
CA PHE A 80 -2.06 8.04 -25.35
C PHE A 80 -1.32 9.39 -25.44
N GLY A 81 -0.16 9.50 -24.80
CA GLY A 81 0.65 10.72 -24.80
C GLY A 81 0.24 11.76 -23.75
N ASN A 82 -0.64 11.40 -22.82
CA ASN A 82 -0.91 12.26 -21.66
C ASN A 82 0.28 12.25 -20.73
N SER A 83 0.52 13.38 -20.06
CA SER A 83 1.58 13.51 -19.05
C SER A 83 1.03 14.09 -17.76
N GLY A 84 1.71 13.77 -16.67
CA GLY A 84 1.35 14.19 -15.33
C GLY A 84 2.50 13.94 -14.36
N HIS A 85 2.17 13.88 -13.08
CA HIS A 85 3.16 13.80 -12.01
C HIS A 85 2.93 12.59 -11.10
N PHE A 86 3.99 12.08 -10.49
CA PHE A 86 3.90 11.08 -9.44
C PHE A 86 4.79 11.42 -8.26
N THR A 87 4.45 10.91 -7.09
CA THR A 87 5.28 11.03 -5.88
C THR A 87 5.30 9.73 -5.10
N LEU A 88 6.47 9.42 -4.54
CA LEU A 88 6.63 8.34 -3.58
C LEU A 88 6.17 8.84 -2.21
N ILE A 89 5.33 8.05 -1.54
CA ILE A 89 4.89 8.32 -0.18
C ILE A 89 5.79 7.52 0.76
N TYR A 90 6.86 8.19 1.22
CA TYR A 90 7.91 7.63 2.06
C TYR A 90 8.48 6.32 1.50
N ASN A 91 8.11 5.17 2.06
CA ASN A 91 8.47 3.83 1.57
C ASN A 91 7.23 2.92 1.46
N GLN A 92 6.04 3.49 1.59
CA GLN A 92 4.77 2.80 1.84
C GLN A 92 3.95 2.61 0.57
N GLY A 93 4.00 3.59 -0.31
CA GLY A 93 3.17 3.62 -1.52
C GLY A 93 3.49 4.82 -2.38
N PHE A 94 2.56 5.16 -3.27
CA PHE A 94 2.74 6.26 -4.20
C PHE A 94 1.40 6.88 -4.60
N GLU A 95 1.47 8.12 -5.08
CA GLU A 95 0.36 8.81 -5.73
C GLU A 95 0.78 9.20 -7.16
N ILE A 96 -0.12 9.01 -8.13
CA ILE A 96 0.05 9.46 -9.52
C ILE A 96 -1.14 10.32 -9.90
N VAL A 97 -0.87 11.49 -10.47
CA VAL A 97 -1.88 12.39 -11.05
C VAL A 97 -1.66 12.42 -12.56
N LEU A 98 -2.60 11.85 -13.32
CA LEU A 98 -2.50 11.70 -14.77
C LEU A 98 -3.88 11.72 -15.43
N ASN A 99 -4.05 12.49 -16.49
CA ASN A 99 -5.29 12.57 -17.29
C ASN A 99 -6.56 12.83 -16.44
N ASP A 100 -6.50 13.79 -15.51
CA ASP A 100 -7.55 14.12 -14.53
C ASP A 100 -7.95 13.00 -13.55
N TYR A 101 -7.16 11.92 -13.48
CA TYR A 101 -7.28 10.86 -12.49
C TYR A 101 -6.17 10.93 -11.45
N LYS A 102 -6.50 10.52 -10.23
CA LYS A 102 -5.55 10.28 -9.16
C LYS A 102 -5.52 8.79 -8.83
N TRP A 103 -4.34 8.21 -8.86
CA TRP A 103 -4.07 6.82 -8.51
C TRP A 103 -3.31 6.79 -7.20
N PHE A 104 -3.75 5.96 -6.26
CA PHE A 104 -3.09 5.78 -4.98
C PHE A 104 -3.11 4.29 -4.63
N ALA A 105 -1.95 3.78 -4.22
CA ALA A 105 -1.82 2.42 -3.72
C ALA A 105 -0.64 2.31 -2.74
N PHE A 106 -0.79 1.42 -1.76
CA PHE A 106 0.34 0.91 -0.99
C PHE A 106 1.08 -0.14 -1.82
N PHE A 107 2.39 -0.26 -1.60
CA PHE A 107 3.14 -1.38 -2.15
C PHE A 107 2.64 -2.68 -1.53
N LYS A 108 2.57 -3.73 -2.35
CA LYS A 108 2.20 -5.05 -1.86
C LYS A 108 3.31 -5.55 -0.94
N ASP A 109 2.95 -5.77 0.31
CA ASP A 109 3.82 -6.47 1.25
C ASP A 109 3.60 -7.98 1.14
N VAL A 110 4.68 -8.75 1.22
CA VAL A 110 4.64 -10.20 1.22
C VAL A 110 4.55 -10.65 2.68
N THR A 111 3.41 -10.39 3.32
CA THR A 111 3.07 -10.97 4.62
C THR A 111 2.29 -12.27 4.46
N ASP A 112 2.70 -13.13 3.52
CA ASP A 112 2.46 -14.56 3.72
C ASP A 112 3.44 -15.00 4.81
N PHE A 113 2.96 -15.71 5.84
CA PHE A 113 3.72 -16.13 7.03
C PHE A 113 5.10 -16.74 6.72
N ILE A 114 5.23 -17.37 5.56
CA ILE A 114 6.46 -17.97 5.02
C ILE A 114 7.52 -16.89 4.66
N SER A 115 7.10 -15.73 4.17
CA SER A 115 7.98 -14.64 3.73
C SER A 115 8.53 -13.80 4.88
N GLN A 116 7.80 -13.68 6.01
CA GLN A 116 8.38 -13.10 7.23
C GLN A 116 9.53 -13.95 7.78
N LEU A 117 9.38 -15.28 7.74
CA LEU A 117 10.42 -16.22 8.13
C LEU A 117 11.66 -16.09 7.22
N PHE A 118 11.46 -15.98 5.90
CA PHE A 118 12.56 -15.82 4.95
C PHE A 118 13.22 -14.43 4.98
N MET A 119 12.48 -13.36 5.31
CA MET A 119 13.04 -12.02 5.54
C MET A 119 13.88 -11.99 6.84
N GLN A 120 13.46 -12.67 7.92
CA GLN A 120 14.27 -12.83 9.13
C GLN A 120 15.51 -13.71 8.92
N LEU A 121 15.45 -14.67 8.00
CA LEU A 121 16.57 -15.55 7.63
C LEU A 121 17.43 -14.99 6.48
N GLY A 122 17.08 -13.83 5.90
CA GLY A 122 17.83 -13.19 4.81
C GLY A 122 17.86 -13.97 3.49
N THR A 123 16.88 -14.84 3.23
CA THR A 123 16.95 -15.87 2.18
C THR A 123 16.13 -15.55 0.93
N VAL A 124 15.15 -14.63 0.99
CA VAL A 124 14.37 -14.19 -0.18
C VAL A 124 14.04 -12.71 -0.02
N GLY A 125 14.51 -11.87 -0.94
CA GLY A 125 14.17 -10.45 -1.00
C GLY A 125 12.97 -10.19 -1.92
N ILE A 126 12.32 -9.02 -1.77
CA ILE A 126 11.28 -8.54 -2.72
C ILE A 126 11.76 -8.59 -4.18
N TYR A 127 13.08 -8.48 -4.40
CA TYR A 127 13.74 -8.57 -5.70
C TYR A 127 13.68 -9.95 -6.37
N ASP A 128 13.35 -11.02 -5.62
CA ASP A 128 13.28 -12.40 -6.13
C ASP A 128 11.93 -12.76 -6.77
N LEU A 129 10.95 -11.84 -6.76
CA LEU A 129 9.61 -12.01 -7.36
C LEU A 129 9.32 -10.99 -8.48
N PRO A 130 10.11 -10.99 -9.57
CA PRO A 130 9.99 -10.00 -10.65
C PRO A 130 8.63 -10.03 -11.38
N HIS A 131 7.93 -11.17 -11.39
CA HIS A 131 6.63 -11.31 -12.06
C HIS A 131 5.45 -10.68 -11.31
N LEU A 132 5.61 -10.36 -10.02
CA LEU A 132 4.62 -9.61 -9.24
C LEU A 132 4.94 -8.11 -9.19
N LYS A 133 6.12 -7.72 -9.70
CA LYS A 133 6.53 -6.32 -9.75
C LYS A 133 5.63 -5.56 -10.74
N ASN A 134 5.15 -4.41 -10.29
CA ASN A 134 4.42 -3.42 -11.09
C ASN A 134 3.02 -3.80 -11.62
N LYS A 135 2.40 -4.85 -11.08
CA LYS A 135 1.00 -5.17 -11.35
C LYS A 135 0.15 -4.82 -10.12
N LEU A 136 -0.70 -3.83 -10.26
CA LEU A 136 -1.62 -3.43 -9.19
C LEU A 136 -3.06 -3.64 -9.61
N VAL A 137 -3.90 -3.95 -8.63
CA VAL A 137 -5.34 -3.97 -8.81
C VAL A 137 -5.94 -2.81 -8.04
N ILE A 138 -6.69 -1.96 -8.73
CA ILE A 138 -7.24 -0.69 -8.25
C ILE A 138 -8.74 -0.70 -8.60
N LYS A 139 -9.63 -0.15 -7.76
CA LYS A 139 -11.07 -0.01 -8.06
C LYS A 139 -11.44 1.46 -8.19
#